data_AF-A0A5C7T423-F1
#
_entry.id   AF-A0A5C7T423-F1
#
_cell.length_a   1.000
_cell.length_b   1.000
_cell.length_c   1.000
_cell.angle_alpha   90.00
_cell.angle_beta   90.00
_cell.angle_gamma   90.00
#
_symmetry.space_group_name_H-M   'P 1'
#
loop_
_entity.id
_entity.type
_entity.pdbx_description
1 polymer ?
#
loop_
_entity_poly.entity_id
_entity_poly.type
_entity_poly.pdbx_seq_one_letter_code
_entity_poly.pdbx_strand_id
1 'polypeptide(L)'
;MPNLTLYRGEKNNWWPAPEVRLICGMTLYAPWQPTAVSSLWNTLKNEVKGALGTSLEKKVAAYAQYLRATGRPFALATAWTDVGSFTSDYNYVIRIPNAHFFYWGGTKDAPDLGAAAAWTTPEQVTADFIVLNAPTVAASTILGFGHHTGTREITFFHDLPIGLIESCNGRPITDYAIKSKSDLSFDEKIKYAKYLR
;
A
#
# COMPACT_ATOMS: atom_id res chain seq x y z
N MET A 1 6.01 19.62 -3.31
CA MET A 1 5.78 18.69 -2.19
C MET A 1 6.78 17.54 -2.31
N PRO A 2 7.30 16.99 -1.20
CA PRO A 2 8.25 15.89 -1.25
C PRO A 2 7.61 14.62 -1.81
N ASN A 3 8.43 13.80 -2.47
CA ASN A 3 8.03 12.45 -2.87
C ASN A 3 8.07 11.53 -1.65
N LEU A 4 7.04 10.72 -1.47
CA LEU A 4 7.03 9.68 -0.45
C LEU A 4 7.71 8.44 -1.01
N THR A 5 8.75 7.96 -0.32
CA THR A 5 9.41 6.69 -0.64
C THR A 5 8.98 5.63 0.37
N LEU A 6 8.61 4.45 -0.14
CA LEU A 6 8.11 3.32 0.62
C LEU A 6 8.84 2.05 0.17
N TYR A 7 8.89 1.08 1.07
CA TYR A 7 9.58 -0.18 0.86
C TYR A 7 8.63 -1.33 1.10
N ARG A 8 8.76 -2.40 0.32
CA ARG A 8 7.98 -3.62 0.55
C ARG A 8 8.83 -4.84 0.24
N GLY A 9 8.90 -5.75 1.20
CA GLY A 9 9.42 -7.08 0.98
C GLY A 9 8.28 -8.08 0.75
N GLU A 10 8.41 -8.92 -0.27
CA GLU A 10 7.54 -10.08 -0.47
C GLU A 10 8.38 -11.36 -0.43
N LYS A 11 8.10 -12.23 0.54
CA LYS A 11 8.59 -13.62 0.55
C LYS A 11 7.70 -14.43 -0.39
N ASN A 12 8.30 -15.35 -1.14
CA ASN A 12 7.65 -16.40 -1.94
C ASN A 12 6.16 -16.17 -2.24
N ASN A 13 5.86 -15.79 -3.48
CA ASN A 13 4.57 -15.93 -4.14
C ASN A 13 3.32 -16.14 -3.26
N TRP A 14 2.63 -15.05 -2.93
CA TRP A 14 1.24 -15.11 -2.46
C TRP A 14 0.24 -15.64 -3.50
N TRP A 15 0.70 -15.99 -4.71
CA TRP A 15 -0.13 -16.49 -5.78
C TRP A 15 0.26 -17.94 -6.11
N PRO A 16 -0.72 -18.86 -6.23
CA PRO A 16 -0.42 -20.25 -6.56
C PRO A 16 0.22 -20.32 -7.96
N ALA A 17 1.19 -21.24 -8.09
CA ALA A 17 1.81 -21.52 -9.37
C ALA A 17 0.77 -22.00 -10.40
N PRO A 18 1.06 -21.87 -11.70
CA PRO A 18 2.18 -21.16 -12.32
C PRO A 18 1.92 -19.67 -12.50
N GLU A 19 2.87 -18.87 -12.06
CA GLU A 19 2.71 -17.43 -12.11
C GLU A 19 3.15 -16.85 -13.45
N VAL A 20 2.26 -16.06 -14.02
CA VAL A 20 2.62 -15.02 -14.97
C VAL A 20 2.78 -13.74 -14.17
N ARG A 21 3.91 -13.58 -13.48
CA ARG A 21 4.26 -12.25 -12.95
C ARG A 21 4.70 -11.41 -14.13
N LEU A 22 3.87 -10.45 -14.54
CA LEU A 22 4.35 -9.22 -15.16
C LEU A 22 5.44 -8.71 -14.21
N ILE A 23 6.72 -8.81 -14.58
CA ILE A 23 7.79 -8.47 -13.64
C ILE A 23 7.57 -7.02 -13.20
N CYS A 24 7.40 -6.87 -11.90
CA CYS A 24 7.12 -5.63 -11.16
C CYS A 24 5.68 -5.07 -11.16
N GLY A 25 4.65 -5.90 -11.37
CA GLY A 25 3.26 -5.55 -11.04
C GLY A 25 2.89 -5.99 -9.62
N MET A 26 2.93 -5.06 -8.65
CA MET A 26 2.48 -5.29 -7.27
C MET A 26 0.96 -5.19 -7.21
N THR A 27 0.29 -6.32 -6.99
CA THR A 27 -1.18 -6.42 -7.04
C THR A 27 -1.71 -7.08 -5.78
N LEU A 28 -2.86 -6.61 -5.32
CA LEU A 28 -3.60 -7.16 -4.19
C LEU A 28 -4.45 -8.35 -4.60
N TYR A 29 -4.64 -9.28 -3.67
CA TYR A 29 -5.66 -10.31 -3.82
C TYR A 29 -7.00 -9.80 -3.30
N ALA A 30 -7.95 -9.61 -4.23
CA ALA A 30 -9.29 -9.09 -3.95
C ALA A 30 -9.29 -7.68 -3.30
N PRO A 31 -8.74 -6.64 -3.97
CA PRO A 31 -8.77 -5.28 -3.47
C PRO A 31 -10.20 -4.79 -3.20
N TRP A 32 -10.36 -3.80 -2.33
CA TRP A 32 -11.66 -3.17 -2.10
C TRP A 32 -12.24 -2.62 -3.40
N GLN A 33 -13.55 -2.84 -3.59
CA GLN A 33 -14.31 -2.34 -4.72
C GLN A 33 -15.45 -1.44 -4.24
N PRO A 34 -15.75 -0.34 -4.96
CA PRO A 34 -15.02 0.18 -6.12
C PRO A 34 -13.70 0.89 -5.72
N THR A 35 -12.75 0.99 -6.65
CA THR A 35 -11.39 1.54 -6.42
C THR A 35 -11.31 3.07 -6.38
N ALA A 36 -12.42 3.77 -6.59
CA ALA A 36 -12.45 5.24 -6.47
C ALA A 36 -12.10 5.67 -5.03
N VAL A 37 -11.17 6.61 -4.88
CA VAL A 37 -10.65 7.02 -3.57
C VAL A 37 -11.74 7.54 -2.63
N SER A 38 -12.78 8.22 -3.14
CA SER A 38 -13.93 8.64 -2.34
C SER A 38 -14.70 7.45 -1.73
N SER A 39 -14.87 6.37 -2.48
CA SER A 39 -15.51 5.15 -2.00
C SER A 39 -14.63 4.40 -1.00
N LEU A 40 -13.34 4.24 -1.32
CA LEU A 40 -12.37 3.63 -0.42
C LEU A 40 -12.26 4.40 0.91
N TRP A 41 -12.32 5.73 0.85
CA TRP A 41 -12.32 6.58 2.05
C TRP A 41 -13.54 6.32 2.92
N ASN A 42 -14.73 6.20 2.33
CA ASN A 42 -15.94 5.88 3.07
C ASN A 42 -15.87 4.47 3.69
N THR A 43 -15.35 3.48 2.97
CA THR A 43 -15.12 2.13 3.51
C THR A 43 -14.15 2.19 4.70
N LEU A 44 -13.01 2.86 4.56
CA LEU A 44 -12.02 3.00 5.63
C LEU A 44 -12.62 3.68 6.87
N LYS A 45 -13.39 4.75 6.71
CA LYS A 45 -14.09 5.41 7.82
C LYS A 45 -15.06 4.45 8.54
N ASN A 46 -15.78 3.63 7.79
CA ASN A 46 -16.71 2.66 8.37
C ASN A 46 -15.99 1.55 9.14
N GLU A 47 -14.89 1.04 8.60
CA GLU A 47 -14.01 0.08 9.27
C GLU A 47 -13.44 0.64 10.59
N VAL A 48 -12.90 1.86 10.56
CA VAL A 48 -12.40 2.54 11.77
C VAL A 48 -13.53 2.80 12.77
N LYS A 49 -14.70 3.26 12.30
CA LYS A 49 -15.88 3.43 13.15
C LYS A 49 -16.29 2.11 13.82
N GLY A 50 -16.19 0.99 13.11
CA GLY A 50 -16.49 -0.35 13.63
C GLY A 50 -15.43 -0.92 14.58
N ALA A 51 -14.22 -0.38 14.58
CA ALA A 51 -13.13 -0.84 15.42
C ALA A 51 -13.40 -0.61 16.93
N LEU A 52 -12.70 -1.37 17.78
CA LEU A 52 -12.81 -1.24 19.23
C LEU A 52 -12.24 0.10 19.70
N GLY A 53 -12.91 0.78 20.64
CA GLY A 53 -12.41 2.02 21.23
C GLY A 53 -13.49 3.01 21.62
N THR A 54 -13.22 3.82 22.65
CA THR A 54 -14.14 4.84 23.17
C THR A 54 -13.86 6.24 22.65
N SER A 55 -12.77 6.45 21.92
CA SER A 55 -12.41 7.69 21.23
C SER A 55 -11.98 7.39 19.80
N LEU A 56 -11.87 8.41 18.95
CA LEU A 56 -11.44 8.23 17.57
C LEU A 56 -10.03 7.65 17.51
N GLU A 57 -9.11 8.21 18.30
CA GLU A 57 -7.70 7.81 18.37
C GLU A 57 -7.58 6.34 18.76
N LYS A 58 -8.38 5.89 19.75
CA LYS A 58 -8.40 4.49 20.17
C LYS A 58 -8.93 3.56 19.08
N LYS A 59 -9.96 3.99 18.34
CA LYS A 59 -10.52 3.22 17.22
C LYS A 59 -9.53 3.10 16.06
N VAL A 60 -8.88 4.21 15.69
CA VAL A 60 -7.83 4.25 14.66
C VAL A 60 -6.69 3.31 15.06
N ALA A 61 -6.18 3.43 16.29
CA ALA A 61 -5.11 2.57 16.79
C ALA A 61 -5.52 1.09 16.83
N ALA A 62 -6.76 0.78 17.21
CA ALA A 62 -7.26 -0.60 17.19
C ALA A 62 -7.35 -1.16 15.76
N TYR A 63 -7.79 -0.34 14.79
CA TYR A 63 -7.83 -0.73 13.39
C TYR A 63 -6.42 -0.95 12.82
N ALA A 64 -5.48 -0.08 13.16
CA ALA A 64 -4.07 -0.24 12.82
C ALA A 64 -3.50 -1.58 13.32
N GLN A 65 -3.71 -1.90 14.60
CA GLN A 65 -3.28 -3.17 15.17
C GLN A 65 -3.95 -4.38 14.50
N TYR A 66 -5.23 -4.26 14.17
CA TYR A 66 -5.95 -5.29 13.41
C TYR A 66 -5.33 -5.54 12.03
N LEU A 67 -4.98 -4.49 11.27
CA LEU A 67 -4.31 -4.63 9.97
C LEU A 67 -2.97 -5.33 10.12
N ARG A 68 -2.17 -4.93 11.12
CA ARG A 68 -0.85 -5.52 11.38
C ARG A 68 -0.92 -6.99 11.75
N ALA A 69 -1.90 -7.37 12.57
CA ALA A 69 -2.08 -8.74 13.03
C ALA A 69 -2.60 -9.68 11.95
N THR A 70 -3.43 -9.18 11.02
CA THR A 70 -4.19 -10.04 10.11
C THR A 70 -3.59 -10.18 8.72
N GLY A 71 -2.62 -9.33 8.32
CA GLY A 71 -1.88 -9.48 7.06
C GLY A 71 -2.80 -9.66 5.86
N ARG A 72 -3.74 -8.72 5.67
CA ARG A 72 -4.90 -8.89 4.78
C ARG A 72 -4.50 -9.03 3.30
N PRO A 73 -5.12 -9.95 2.55
CA PRO A 73 -4.84 -10.12 1.12
C PRO A 73 -5.23 -8.89 0.27
N PHE A 74 -6.23 -8.14 0.73
CA PHE A 74 -6.74 -6.93 0.09
C PHE A 74 -5.98 -5.65 0.49
N ALA A 75 -4.94 -5.77 1.33
CA ALA A 75 -4.24 -4.62 1.90
C ALA A 75 -2.73 -4.73 1.67
N LEU A 76 -2.17 -3.69 1.07
CA LEU A 76 -0.78 -3.63 0.65
C LEU A 76 0.00 -2.91 1.73
N ALA A 77 0.48 -3.67 2.71
CA ALA A 77 1.36 -3.13 3.73
C ALA A 77 2.75 -2.81 3.14
N THR A 78 3.21 -1.59 3.38
CA THR A 78 4.54 -1.10 3.01
C THR A 78 5.21 -0.50 4.25
N ALA A 79 6.53 -0.57 4.33
CA ALA A 79 7.32 0.10 5.34
C ALA A 79 7.68 1.52 4.84
N TRP A 80 7.54 2.52 5.71
CA TRP A 80 7.96 3.89 5.40
C TRP A 80 9.47 4.09 5.63
N THR A 81 10.06 3.25 6.47
CA THR A 81 11.51 3.14 6.66
C THR A 81 12.04 1.91 5.92
N ASP A 82 13.29 1.96 5.53
CA ASP A 82 14.02 0.91 4.81
C ASP A 82 14.40 -0.28 5.73
N VAL A 83 14.22 -0.11 7.04
CA VAL A 83 14.52 -1.11 8.07
C VAL A 83 13.57 -2.31 7.97
N GLY A 84 14.15 -3.50 7.78
CA GLY A 84 13.44 -4.78 7.83
C GLY A 84 12.73 -5.21 6.54
N SER A 85 12.53 -4.30 5.58
CA SER A 85 11.86 -4.59 4.31
C SER A 85 12.65 -5.48 3.37
N PHE A 86 13.98 -5.55 3.50
CA PHE A 86 14.88 -6.24 2.56
C PHE A 86 15.19 -7.72 2.87
N THR A 87 14.52 -8.32 3.85
CA THR A 87 14.75 -9.73 4.23
C THR A 87 13.92 -10.73 3.41
N SER A 88 13.41 -10.28 2.26
CA SER A 88 12.45 -10.97 1.42
C SER A 88 12.98 -11.22 0.01
N ASP A 89 12.36 -12.14 -0.73
CA ASP A 89 12.80 -12.57 -2.07
C ASP A 89 12.65 -11.47 -3.13
N TYR A 90 11.62 -10.63 -2.98
CA TYR A 90 11.40 -9.43 -3.78
C TYR A 90 11.31 -8.20 -2.90
N ASN A 91 12.10 -7.18 -3.23
CA ASN A 91 12.21 -5.96 -2.44
C ASN A 91 11.92 -4.75 -3.33
N TYR A 92 10.75 -4.17 -3.15
CA TYR A 92 10.23 -3.05 -3.93
C TYR A 92 10.56 -1.72 -3.27
N VAL A 93 10.96 -0.76 -4.09
CA VAL A 93 10.99 0.67 -3.74
C VAL A 93 9.86 1.34 -4.51
N ILE A 94 8.95 1.99 -3.79
CA ILE A 94 7.75 2.65 -4.33
C ILE A 94 7.88 4.14 -4.06
N ARG A 95 7.60 4.96 -5.06
CA ARG A 95 7.64 6.42 -5.00
C ARG A 95 6.28 7.01 -5.34
N ILE A 96 5.66 7.65 -4.36
CA ILE A 96 4.38 8.35 -4.52
C ILE A 96 4.69 9.85 -4.69
N PRO A 97 4.46 10.41 -5.89
CA PRO A 97 4.65 11.83 -6.12
C PRO A 97 3.53 12.63 -5.46
N ASN A 98 3.83 13.87 -5.08
CA ASN A 98 2.87 14.81 -4.48
C ASN A 98 2.12 14.22 -3.28
N ALA A 99 2.83 13.49 -2.40
CA ALA A 99 2.20 12.89 -1.24
C ALA A 99 1.80 13.96 -0.21
N HIS A 100 0.56 13.86 0.28
CA HIS A 100 -0.04 14.70 1.32
C HIS A 100 -0.45 13.81 2.49
N PHE A 101 -0.08 14.25 3.69
CA PHE A 101 -0.36 13.52 4.92
C PHE A 101 -1.41 14.30 5.69
N PHE A 102 -2.39 13.60 6.23
CA PHE A 102 -3.47 14.19 7.01
C PHE A 102 -3.67 13.40 8.30
N TYR A 103 -3.84 14.09 9.42
CA TYR A 103 -4.28 13.43 10.64
C TYR A 103 -5.75 13.03 10.53
N TRP A 104 -6.16 12.11 11.39
CA TRP A 104 -7.57 11.82 11.59
C TRP A 104 -8.28 12.99 12.28
N GLY A 105 -9.42 13.39 11.73
CA GLY A 105 -10.31 14.40 12.30
C GLY A 105 -11.71 13.84 12.57
N GLY A 106 -12.62 14.71 13.00
CA GLY A 106 -14.01 14.31 13.30
C GLY A 106 -14.15 13.64 14.66
N THR A 107 -15.06 12.67 14.76
CA THR A 107 -15.38 11.96 16.00
C THR A 107 -15.31 10.45 15.85
N LYS A 108 -15.37 9.71 16.95
CA LYS A 108 -15.36 8.23 16.95
C LYS A 108 -16.49 7.60 16.11
N ASP A 109 -17.61 8.31 15.94
CA ASP A 109 -18.81 7.83 15.22
C ASP A 109 -18.94 8.44 13.81
N ALA A 110 -18.14 9.47 13.52
CA ALA A 110 -18.02 10.12 12.22
C ALA A 110 -16.55 10.56 12.01
N PRO A 111 -15.63 9.60 11.74
CA PRO A 111 -14.26 9.94 11.39
C PRO A 111 -14.22 10.80 10.12
N ASP A 112 -13.26 11.70 10.02
CA ASP A 112 -13.09 12.55 8.84
C ASP A 112 -11.61 12.89 8.60
N LEU A 113 -11.34 13.55 7.47
CA LEU A 113 -10.01 14.02 7.12
C LEU A 113 -9.68 15.25 7.98
N GLY A 114 -8.64 15.14 8.80
CA GLY A 114 -8.20 16.21 9.69
C GLY A 114 -7.24 17.17 9.01
N ALA A 115 -6.48 17.89 9.85
CA ALA A 115 -5.47 18.83 9.38
C ALA A 115 -4.35 18.12 8.62
N ALA A 116 -3.79 18.81 7.63
CA ALA A 116 -2.58 18.36 6.95
C ALA A 116 -1.41 18.29 7.95
N ALA A 117 -0.68 17.19 7.92
CA ALA A 117 0.55 17.01 8.67
C ALA A 117 1.72 17.55 7.86
N ALA A 118 2.59 18.34 8.50
CA ALA A 118 3.88 18.71 7.93
C ALA A 118 4.85 17.52 8.05
N TRP A 119 5.53 17.17 6.96
CA TRP A 119 6.48 16.07 6.96
C TRP A 119 7.58 16.29 5.92
N THR A 120 8.80 15.95 6.32
CA THR A 120 10.00 15.82 5.49
C THR A 120 10.74 14.52 5.79
N THR A 121 10.59 13.98 7.01
CA THR A 121 11.11 12.66 7.39
C THR A 121 10.05 11.82 8.10
N PRO A 122 10.18 10.48 8.12
CA PRO A 122 9.23 9.61 8.79
C PRO A 122 8.92 9.99 10.23
N GLU A 123 9.93 10.39 11.00
CA GLU A 123 9.88 10.56 12.45
C GLU A 123 8.92 11.66 12.90
N GLN A 124 8.66 12.66 12.04
CA GLN A 124 7.87 13.85 12.36
C GLN A 124 6.37 13.58 12.48
N VAL A 125 5.86 12.52 11.86
CA VAL A 125 4.44 12.15 11.92
C VAL A 125 4.29 11.05 12.96
N THR A 126 3.87 11.39 14.17
CA THR A 126 3.90 10.48 15.33
C THR A 126 2.56 9.81 15.64
N ALA A 127 1.48 10.25 14.99
CA ALA A 127 0.15 9.69 15.10
C ALA A 127 -0.25 9.04 13.78
N ASP A 128 -1.12 8.03 13.84
CA ASP A 128 -1.69 7.38 12.65
C ASP A 128 -2.34 8.43 11.73
N PHE A 129 -2.22 8.24 10.42
CA PHE A 129 -2.49 9.29 9.43
C PHE A 129 -3.02 8.72 8.11
N ILE A 130 -3.49 9.61 7.24
CA ILE A 130 -3.96 9.33 5.90
C ILE A 130 -2.96 9.87 4.89
N VAL A 131 -2.68 9.07 3.87
CA VAL A 131 -1.83 9.44 2.73
C VAL A 131 -2.67 9.58 1.49
N LEU A 132 -2.59 10.74 0.85
CA LEU A 132 -3.18 11.05 -0.45
C LEU A 132 -2.07 11.51 -1.41
N ASN A 133 -2.30 11.44 -2.72
CA ASN A 133 -1.41 12.06 -3.72
C ASN A 133 -1.99 13.37 -4.29
N ALA A 134 -2.98 13.93 -3.60
CA ALA A 134 -3.58 15.22 -3.88
C ALA A 134 -4.07 15.87 -2.56
N PRO A 135 -4.37 17.18 -2.54
CA PRO A 135 -4.80 17.87 -1.33
C PRO A 135 -6.19 17.46 -0.80
N THR A 136 -6.97 16.68 -1.56
CA THR A 136 -8.33 16.27 -1.16
C THR A 136 -8.61 14.83 -1.58
N VAL A 137 -9.51 14.16 -0.86
CA VAL A 137 -9.99 12.81 -1.20
C VAL A 137 -10.56 12.74 -2.62
N ALA A 138 -11.30 13.77 -3.03
CA ALA A 138 -11.94 13.81 -4.35
C ALA A 138 -10.94 13.93 -5.52
N ALA A 139 -9.80 14.58 -5.29
CA ALA A 139 -8.75 14.76 -6.30
C ALA A 139 -7.66 13.68 -6.26
N SER A 140 -7.63 12.87 -5.20
CA SER A 140 -6.61 11.85 -5.00
C SER A 140 -6.92 10.59 -5.81
N THR A 141 -5.88 9.94 -6.32
CA THR A 141 -5.96 8.61 -6.93
C THR A 141 -5.34 7.53 -6.05
N ILE A 142 -4.75 7.92 -4.93
CA ILE A 142 -4.19 7.04 -3.91
C ILE A 142 -4.91 7.24 -2.58
N LEU A 143 -5.18 6.15 -1.86
CA LEU A 143 -5.56 6.18 -0.44
C LEU A 143 -4.68 5.22 0.36
N GLY A 144 -3.78 5.78 1.16
CA GLY A 144 -2.99 5.05 2.14
C GLY A 144 -3.43 5.36 3.57
N PHE A 145 -3.31 4.36 4.45
CA PHE A 145 -3.43 4.51 5.89
C PHE A 145 -2.06 4.27 6.52
N GLY A 146 -1.47 5.33 7.06
CA GLY A 146 -0.22 5.29 7.80
C GLY A 146 -0.48 4.93 9.25
N HIS A 147 0.24 3.93 9.76
CA HIS A 147 0.05 3.46 11.13
C HIS A 147 1.37 3.08 11.83
N HIS A 148 1.34 3.24 13.16
CA HIS A 148 2.47 3.05 14.05
C HIS A 148 2.25 1.85 14.98
N THR A 149 2.45 0.64 14.47
CA THR A 149 2.22 -0.62 15.20
C THR A 149 3.52 -1.34 15.54
N GLY A 150 4.50 -0.59 16.09
CA GLY A 150 5.87 -1.06 16.38
C GLY A 150 6.86 -0.79 15.26
N THR A 151 6.38 -0.77 14.01
CA THR A 151 7.07 -0.28 12.81
C THR A 151 6.26 0.86 12.19
N ARG A 152 6.90 1.72 11.38
CA ARG A 152 6.23 2.79 10.62
C ARG A 152 5.79 2.21 9.29
N GLU A 153 4.50 2.00 9.13
CA GLU A 153 3.93 1.32 7.96
C GLU A 153 2.88 2.20 7.29
N ILE A 154 2.72 2.04 5.98
CA ILE A 154 1.62 2.61 5.21
C ILE A 154 0.95 1.48 4.45
N THR A 155 -0.35 1.33 4.67
CA THR A 155 -1.18 0.30 4.04
C THR A 155 -2.07 0.91 2.96
N PHE A 156 -2.06 0.36 1.75
CA PHE A 156 -3.00 0.73 0.68
C PHE A 156 -4.07 -0.33 0.52
N PHE A 157 -5.32 0.07 0.29
CA PHE A 157 -6.45 -0.86 0.17
C PHE A 157 -6.85 -1.14 -1.29
N HIS A 158 -6.01 -0.70 -2.22
CA HIS A 158 -6.18 -0.85 -3.66
C HIS A 158 -4.81 -1.01 -4.32
N ASP A 159 -4.82 -1.48 -5.57
CA ASP A 159 -3.59 -1.67 -6.33
C ASP A 159 -2.88 -0.34 -6.55
N LEU A 160 -1.55 -0.34 -6.36
CA LEU A 160 -0.74 0.81 -6.73
C LEU A 160 -0.37 0.73 -8.20
N PRO A 161 -0.48 1.83 -8.97
CA PRO A 161 -0.05 1.84 -10.36
C PRO A 161 1.43 1.44 -10.49
N ILE A 162 1.75 0.63 -11.49
CA ILE A 162 3.13 0.18 -11.77
C ILE A 162 4.11 1.35 -11.93
N GLY A 163 3.64 2.49 -12.46
CA GLY A 163 4.45 3.70 -12.61
C GLY A 163 4.90 4.35 -11.30
N LEU A 164 4.33 3.92 -10.16
CA LEU A 164 4.79 4.35 -8.83
C LEU A 164 5.91 3.47 -8.29
N ILE A 165 6.20 2.33 -8.91
CA ILE A 165 7.23 1.43 -8.42
C ILE A 165 8.54 1.84 -9.12
N GLU A 166 9.51 2.28 -8.32
CA GLU A 166 10.81 2.78 -8.79
C GLU A 166 11.76 1.63 -9.13
N SER A 167 11.90 0.67 -8.22
CA SER A 167 12.78 -0.48 -8.41
C SER A 167 12.27 -1.74 -7.71
N CYS A 168 12.72 -2.90 -8.18
CA CYS A 168 12.60 -4.18 -7.49
C CYS A 168 13.97 -4.87 -7.44
N ASN A 169 14.40 -5.30 -6.25
CA ASN A 169 15.73 -5.89 -6.02
C ASN A 169 16.87 -5.00 -6.56
N GLY A 170 16.74 -3.68 -6.39
CA GLY A 170 17.72 -2.68 -6.84
C GLY A 170 17.74 -2.43 -8.35
N ARG A 171 16.83 -3.04 -9.13
CA ARG A 171 16.73 -2.84 -10.58
C ARG A 171 15.56 -1.91 -10.93
N PRO A 172 15.78 -0.88 -11.77
CA PRO A 172 14.69 0.00 -12.24
C PRO A 172 13.58 -0.77 -12.95
N ILE A 173 12.35 -0.26 -12.86
CA ILE A 173 11.17 -0.94 -13.42
C ILE A 173 10.90 -0.60 -14.89
N THR A 174 11.63 0.38 -15.43
CA THR A 174 11.58 0.79 -16.85
C THR A 174 11.84 -0.35 -17.83
N ASP A 175 12.46 -1.44 -17.36
CA ASP A 175 12.96 -2.54 -18.19
C ASP A 175 12.15 -3.85 -18.04
N TYR A 176 11.11 -3.91 -17.19
CA TYR A 176 10.56 -5.21 -16.75
C TYR A 176 9.06 -5.43 -16.86
N ALA A 177 8.27 -4.48 -17.34
CA ALA A 177 6.91 -4.82 -17.73
C ALA A 177 6.98 -5.86 -18.86
N ILE A 178 6.69 -7.14 -18.59
CA ILE A 178 6.52 -8.14 -19.64
C ILE A 178 5.34 -7.67 -20.48
N LYS A 179 5.60 -7.21 -21.70
CA LYS A 179 4.58 -6.68 -22.60
C LYS A 179 4.00 -7.81 -23.48
N SER A 180 4.71 -8.95 -23.56
CA SER A 180 4.39 -10.06 -24.44
C SER A 180 5.01 -11.39 -24.00
N LYS A 181 4.44 -12.52 -24.45
CA LYS A 181 4.98 -13.88 -24.18
C LYS A 181 6.43 -14.06 -24.67
N SER A 182 6.87 -13.28 -25.65
CA SER A 182 8.25 -13.32 -26.17
C SER A 182 9.28 -12.85 -25.15
N ASP A 183 8.89 -11.98 -24.20
CA ASP A 183 9.77 -11.37 -23.21
C ASP A 183 10.14 -12.36 -22.07
N LEU A 184 9.44 -13.49 -21.99
CA LEU A 184 9.71 -14.56 -21.05
C LEU A 184 10.99 -15.33 -21.45
N SER A 185 11.84 -15.67 -20.48
CA SER A 185 12.90 -16.67 -20.65
C SER A 185 12.32 -18.06 -20.99
N PHE A 186 13.17 -18.97 -21.45
CA PHE A 186 12.75 -20.33 -21.81
C PHE A 186 12.07 -21.07 -20.65
N ASP A 187 12.63 -20.98 -19.45
CA ASP A 187 12.08 -21.62 -18.25
C ASP A 187 10.75 -20.99 -17.80
N GLU A 188 10.61 -19.67 -17.94
CA GLU A 188 9.36 -18.95 -17.67
C GLU A 188 8.27 -19.31 -18.69
N LYS A 189 8.62 -19.49 -19.97
CA LYS A 189 7.70 -19.96 -21.02
C LYS A 189 7.15 -21.36 -20.73
N ILE A 190 7.98 -22.27 -20.21
CA ILE A 190 7.57 -23.63 -19.83
C ILE A 190 6.57 -23.58 -18.67
N LYS A 191 6.82 -22.74 -17.66
CA LYS A 191 5.90 -22.57 -16.52
C LYS A 191 4.57 -21.95 -16.97
N TYR A 192 4.61 -20.90 -17.80
CA TYR A 192 3.43 -20.26 -18.39
C TYR A 192 2.55 -21.25 -19.19
N ALA A 193 3.15 -22.12 -20.01
CA ALA A 193 2.41 -23.06 -20.86
C ALA A 193 1.70 -24.17 -20.08
N LYS A 194 2.22 -24.56 -18.91
CA LYS A 194 1.58 -25.54 -18.02
C LYS A 194 0.33 -24.99 -17.32
N TYR A 195 0.12 -23.67 -17.35
CA TYR A 195 -1.03 -23.00 -16.74
C TYR A 195 -2.30 -23.03 -17.58
N LEU A 196 -2.14 -22.95 -18.89
CA LEU A 196 -3.23 -22.76 -19.84
C LEU A 196 -3.93 -24.06 -20.22
N ARG A 197 -3.59 -25.17 -19.55
CA ARG A 197 -4.22 -26.49 -19.69
C ARG A 197 -4.94 -26.83 -18.40
#